data_AF-A0A955A7H7-F1
#
_entry.id   AF-A0A955A7H7-F1
#
_cell.length_a   1.000
_cell.length_b   1.000
_cell.length_c   1.000
_cell.angle_alpha   90.00
_cell.angle_beta   90.00
_cell.angle_gamma   90.00
#
_symmetry.space_group_name_H-M   'P 1'
#
loop_
_entity.id
_entity.type
_entity.pdbx_description
1 polymer ?
#
loop_
_entity_poly.entity_id
_entity_poly.type
_entity_poly.pdbx_seq_one_letter_code
_entity_poly.pdbx_strand_id
1 'polypeptide(L)'
;YAPHDADVQSVSATDGQRVKRGAPLLTLRSLALEAERDQAESKLQTAQARMDVIDIEMVTETDTEDKTGRQSRLAAERRELELLCKLHQQRVSEVKDQLRELQMTSPIDGEVLSWMVRSELSDRPVTRGQHLLTIGDVEGPWVVELDVRDVDAYHLLQASADGPLETRIVLDSVPGRSFQGRLTSLSPSATTTESGRSTIRAVAEVSGDAAGLRPGAEAVASITCRQTCLGYAWLRDLIDAARSWLWR
;
A
#
# COMPACT_ATOMS: atom_id res chain seq x y z
N TYR A 1 -3.17 -1.76 -4.66
CA TYR A 1 -2.29 -2.72 -5.37
C TYR A 1 -2.94 -4.09 -5.34
N ALA A 2 -2.69 -4.94 -6.35
CA ALA A 2 -3.21 -6.30 -6.39
C ALA A 2 -2.59 -7.16 -5.26
N PRO A 3 -3.39 -7.85 -4.43
CA PRO A 3 -2.87 -8.66 -3.32
C PRO A 3 -2.25 -9.98 -3.82
N HIS A 4 -2.75 -10.51 -4.94
CA HIS A 4 -2.37 -11.79 -5.53
C HIS A 4 -2.44 -11.72 -7.06
N ASP A 5 -1.86 -12.73 -7.72
CA ASP A 5 -2.03 -12.95 -9.16
C ASP A 5 -3.48 -13.35 -9.45
N ALA A 6 -4.15 -12.57 -10.30
CA ALA A 6 -5.58 -12.71 -10.57
C ALA A 6 -5.96 -12.03 -11.89
N ASP A 7 -7.13 -12.37 -12.41
CA ASP A 7 -7.76 -11.66 -13.52
C ASP A 7 -8.79 -10.67 -12.99
N VAL A 8 -8.88 -9.50 -13.61
CA VAL A 8 -9.90 -8.50 -13.25
C VAL A 8 -11.25 -8.97 -13.79
N GLN A 9 -12.17 -9.31 -12.88
CA GLN A 9 -13.49 -9.80 -13.23
C GLN A 9 -14.49 -8.67 -13.47
N SER A 10 -14.45 -7.62 -12.64
CA SER A 10 -15.33 -6.47 -12.82
C SER A 10 -14.74 -5.21 -12.20
N VAL A 11 -15.01 -4.07 -12.83
CA VAL A 11 -14.60 -2.74 -12.37
C VAL A 11 -15.85 -1.91 -12.11
N SER A 12 -16.14 -1.68 -10.83
CA SER A 12 -17.30 -0.90 -10.36
C SER A 12 -16.96 0.60 -10.24
N ALA A 13 -15.71 0.93 -9.94
CA ALA A 13 -15.23 2.30 -9.84
C ALA A 13 -15.14 2.99 -11.20
N THR A 14 -15.46 4.28 -11.21
CA THR A 14 -15.30 5.19 -12.38
C THR A 14 -14.29 6.27 -12.03
N ASP A 15 -13.59 6.82 -13.03
CA ASP A 15 -12.70 7.96 -12.86
C ASP A 15 -13.44 9.18 -12.28
N GLY A 16 -12.81 9.88 -11.33
CA GLY A 16 -13.40 11.03 -10.63
C GLY A 16 -14.58 10.70 -9.72
N GLN A 17 -14.93 9.42 -9.53
CA GLN A 17 -16.02 9.02 -8.66
C GLN A 17 -15.62 9.20 -7.19
N ARG A 18 -16.49 9.86 -6.42
CA ARG A 18 -16.40 9.88 -4.95
C ARG A 18 -16.86 8.55 -4.37
N VAL A 19 -16.03 7.96 -3.53
CA VAL A 19 -16.23 6.65 -2.89
C VAL A 19 -16.15 6.80 -1.37
N LYS A 20 -16.96 6.00 -0.67
CA LYS A 20 -16.87 5.89 0.78
C LYS A 20 -15.96 4.74 1.18
N ARG A 21 -15.42 4.77 2.40
CA ARG A 21 -14.73 3.65 3.01
C ARG A 21 -15.61 2.40 2.97
N GLY A 22 -15.04 1.30 2.48
CA GLY A 22 -15.73 0.02 2.28
C GLY A 22 -16.53 -0.09 0.99
N ALA A 23 -16.64 0.97 0.18
CA ALA A 23 -17.32 0.90 -1.11
C ALA A 23 -16.56 -0.06 -2.07
N PRO A 24 -17.27 -0.93 -2.81
CA PRO A 24 -16.64 -1.85 -3.76
C PRO A 24 -16.06 -1.08 -4.95
N LEU A 25 -14.82 -1.41 -5.33
CA LEU A 25 -14.10 -0.75 -6.42
C LEU A 25 -13.92 -1.66 -7.61
N LEU A 26 -13.37 -2.86 -7.37
CA LEU A 26 -13.19 -3.89 -8.38
C LEU A 26 -13.17 -5.27 -7.73
N THR A 27 -13.46 -6.28 -8.53
CA THR A 27 -13.39 -7.68 -8.11
C THR A 27 -12.36 -8.39 -8.96
N LEU A 28 -11.41 -9.02 -8.29
CA LEU A 28 -10.42 -9.89 -8.89
C LEU A 28 -10.87 -11.35 -8.78
N ARG A 29 -10.42 -12.18 -9.71
CA ARG A 29 -10.66 -13.61 -9.70
C ARG A 29 -9.35 -14.36 -9.88
N SER A 30 -9.02 -15.26 -8.96
CA SER A 30 -7.84 -16.10 -9.07
C SER A 30 -8.24 -17.56 -9.15
N LEU A 31 -8.14 -18.14 -10.35
CA LEU A 31 -8.41 -19.57 -10.55
C LEU A 31 -7.45 -20.45 -9.73
N ALA A 32 -6.23 -19.97 -9.49
CA ALA A 32 -5.26 -20.67 -8.66
C ALA A 32 -5.72 -20.77 -7.19
N LEU A 33 -6.19 -19.66 -6.61
CA LEU A 33 -6.71 -19.65 -5.23
C LEU A 33 -8.04 -20.43 -5.12
N GLU A 34 -8.91 -20.35 -6.13
CA GLU A 34 -10.13 -21.17 -6.19
C GLU A 34 -9.80 -22.67 -6.18
N ALA A 35 -8.87 -23.11 -7.06
CA ALA A 35 -8.44 -24.51 -7.13
C ALA A 35 -7.75 -24.97 -5.84
N GLU A 36 -6.96 -24.10 -5.20
CA GLU A 36 -6.31 -24.40 -3.94
C GLU A 36 -7.31 -24.60 -2.80
N ARG A 37 -8.32 -23.73 -2.70
CA ARG A 37 -9.42 -23.88 -1.74
C ARG A 37 -10.11 -25.23 -1.95
N ASP A 38 -10.48 -25.54 -3.19
CA ASP A 38 -11.23 -26.76 -3.51
C ASP A 38 -10.42 -28.02 -3.20
N GLN A 39 -9.11 -27.99 -3.45
CA GLN A 39 -8.20 -29.07 -3.08
C GLN A 39 -8.10 -29.23 -1.55
N ALA A 40 -7.98 -28.14 -0.80
CA ALA A 40 -7.91 -28.17 0.65
C ALA A 40 -9.23 -28.67 1.29
N GLU A 41 -10.38 -28.23 0.76
CA GLU A 41 -11.69 -28.68 1.19
C GLU A 41 -11.89 -30.18 0.88
N SER A 42 -11.46 -30.65 -0.29
CA SER A 42 -11.53 -32.08 -0.65
C SER A 42 -10.70 -32.97 0.28
N LYS A 43 -9.48 -32.51 0.65
CA LYS A 43 -8.62 -33.22 1.61
C LYS A 43 -9.23 -33.22 3.01
N LEU A 44 -9.81 -32.10 3.45
CA LEU A 44 -10.53 -32.02 4.72
C LEU A 44 -11.70 -33.00 4.76
N GLN A 45 -12.54 -33.01 3.72
CA GLN A 45 -13.68 -33.92 3.63
C GLN A 45 -13.25 -35.38 3.63
N THR A 46 -12.17 -35.72 2.93
CA THR A 46 -11.63 -37.09 2.92
C THR A 46 -11.13 -37.51 4.30
N ALA A 47 -10.43 -36.63 5.01
CA ALA A 47 -9.93 -36.91 6.35
C ALA A 47 -11.09 -37.07 7.36
N GLN A 48 -12.12 -36.22 7.27
CA GLN A 48 -13.33 -36.31 8.09
C GLN A 48 -14.09 -37.61 7.83
N ALA A 49 -14.32 -37.97 6.56
CA ALA A 49 -15.00 -39.21 6.21
C ALA A 49 -14.25 -40.45 6.73
N ARG A 50 -12.91 -40.43 6.72
CA ARG A 50 -12.11 -41.51 7.33
C ARG A 50 -12.24 -41.55 8.85
N MET A 51 -12.30 -40.39 9.52
CA MET A 51 -12.57 -40.34 10.96
C MET A 51 -13.93 -40.93 11.29
N ASP A 52 -14.97 -40.59 10.53
CA ASP A 52 -16.32 -41.11 10.74
C ASP A 52 -16.37 -42.64 10.63
N VAL A 53 -15.64 -43.22 9.67
CA VAL A 53 -15.51 -44.68 9.54
C VAL A 53 -14.85 -45.29 10.78
N ILE A 54 -13.76 -44.70 11.27
CA ILE A 54 -13.08 -45.17 12.49
C ILE A 54 -13.98 -45.03 13.72
N ASP A 55 -14.74 -43.94 13.83
CA ASP A 55 -15.68 -43.71 14.93
C ASP A 55 -16.79 -44.77 14.94
N ILE A 56 -17.30 -45.17 13.76
CA ILE A 56 -18.26 -46.28 13.63
C ILE A 56 -17.62 -47.62 14.02
N GLU A 57 -16.39 -47.89 13.58
CA GLU A 57 -15.66 -49.13 13.91
C GLU A 57 -15.45 -49.26 15.43
N MET A 58 -15.06 -48.17 16.10
CA MET A 58 -14.90 -48.14 17.56
C MET A 58 -16.20 -48.42 18.34
N VAL A 59 -17.36 -48.04 17.80
CA VAL A 59 -18.67 -48.21 18.45
C VAL A 59 -19.28 -49.60 18.18
N THR A 60 -19.04 -50.17 17.00
CA THR A 60 -19.64 -51.45 16.58
C THR A 60 -18.89 -52.69 17.09
N GLU A 61 -17.76 -52.50 17.77
CA GLU A 61 -16.89 -53.58 18.23
C GLU A 61 -17.55 -54.48 19.31
N THR A 62 -17.48 -55.80 19.10
CA THR A 62 -17.96 -56.83 20.04
C THR A 62 -16.80 -57.40 20.87
N ASP A 63 -17.05 -57.89 22.10
CA ASP A 63 -16.01 -58.39 23.02
C ASP A 63 -15.18 -59.53 22.40
N THR A 64 -13.94 -59.21 22.03
CA THR A 64 -12.92 -60.16 21.54
C THR A 64 -11.66 -60.04 22.39
N GLU A 65 -10.83 -61.09 22.44
CA GLU A 65 -9.63 -61.17 23.29
C GLU A 65 -8.55 -60.10 22.98
N ASP A 66 -8.60 -59.47 21.79
CA ASP A 66 -7.63 -58.44 21.34
C ASP A 66 -8.23 -57.01 21.26
N LYS A 67 -9.34 -56.77 21.96
CA LYS A 67 -10.09 -55.49 21.92
C LYS A 67 -9.22 -54.28 22.29
N THR A 68 -8.40 -54.38 23.33
CA THR A 68 -7.59 -53.26 23.84
C THR A 68 -6.49 -52.84 22.85
N GLY A 69 -5.87 -53.81 22.17
CA GLY A 69 -4.82 -53.56 21.19
C GLY A 69 -5.37 -52.85 19.96
N ARG A 70 -6.48 -53.34 19.42
CA ARG A 70 -7.18 -52.72 18.28
C ARG A 70 -7.69 -51.32 18.60
N GLN A 71 -8.35 -51.12 19.75
CA GLN A 71 -8.82 -49.79 20.17
C GLN A 71 -7.68 -48.79 20.28
N SER A 72 -6.53 -49.19 20.84
CA SER A 72 -5.36 -48.32 20.95
C SER A 72 -4.84 -47.89 19.58
N ARG A 73 -4.86 -48.79 18.59
CA ARG A 73 -4.47 -48.51 17.21
C ARG A 73 -5.45 -47.56 16.51
N LEU A 74 -6.75 -47.84 16.57
CA LEU A 74 -7.79 -46.98 16.01
C LEU A 74 -7.77 -45.58 16.65
N ALA A 75 -7.55 -45.50 17.96
CA ALA A 75 -7.43 -44.22 18.66
C ALA A 75 -6.19 -43.42 18.21
N ALA A 76 -5.07 -44.10 17.92
CA ALA A 76 -3.88 -43.44 17.39
C ALA A 76 -4.11 -42.91 15.96
N GLU A 77 -4.73 -43.72 15.10
CA GLU A 77 -5.07 -43.33 13.72
C GLU A 77 -6.09 -42.18 13.69
N ARG A 78 -7.10 -42.22 14.57
CA ARG A 78 -8.05 -41.11 14.74
C ARG A 78 -7.37 -39.82 15.14
N ARG A 79 -6.42 -39.84 16.09
CA ARG A 79 -5.65 -38.64 16.46
C ARG A 79 -4.83 -38.09 15.31
N GLU A 80 -4.26 -38.96 14.48
CA GLU A 80 -3.53 -38.53 13.27
C GLU A 80 -4.47 -37.82 12.28
N LEU A 81 -5.64 -38.40 12.01
CA LEU A 81 -6.64 -37.78 11.15
C LEU A 81 -7.20 -36.47 11.73
N GLU A 82 -7.35 -36.36 13.05
CA GLU A 82 -7.74 -35.10 13.70
C GLU A 82 -6.72 -33.98 13.44
N LEU A 83 -5.43 -34.30 13.48
CA LEU A 83 -4.37 -33.34 13.15
C LEU A 83 -4.42 -32.94 11.67
N LEU A 84 -4.66 -33.89 10.77
CA LEU A 84 -4.84 -33.61 9.34
C LEU A 84 -6.08 -32.75 9.07
N CYS A 85 -7.20 -33.01 9.74
CA CYS A 85 -8.39 -32.19 9.65
C CYS A 85 -8.11 -30.76 10.09
N LYS A 86 -7.44 -30.58 11.24
CA LYS A 86 -7.04 -29.23 11.72
C LYS A 86 -6.15 -28.51 10.72
N LEU A 87 -5.16 -29.20 10.16
CA LEU A 87 -4.26 -28.65 9.14
C LEU A 87 -5.02 -28.20 7.89
N HIS A 88 -5.88 -29.06 7.33
CA HIS A 88 -6.63 -28.72 6.13
C HIS A 88 -7.68 -27.64 6.38
N GLN A 89 -8.33 -27.65 7.55
CA GLN A 89 -9.26 -26.60 7.95
C GLN A 89 -8.56 -25.24 8.07
N GLN A 90 -7.36 -25.21 8.66
CA GLN A 90 -6.55 -24.00 8.69
C GLN A 90 -6.23 -23.53 7.27
N ARG A 91 -5.80 -24.44 6.38
CA ARG A 91 -5.50 -24.07 4.99
C ARG A 91 -6.72 -23.50 4.26
N VAL A 92 -7.90 -24.09 4.44
CA VAL A 92 -9.15 -23.58 3.89
C VAL A 92 -9.44 -22.17 4.40
N SER A 93 -9.22 -21.90 5.69
CA SER A 93 -9.43 -20.56 6.25
C SER A 93 -8.47 -19.53 5.66
N GLU A 94 -7.18 -19.86 5.53
CA GLU A 94 -6.17 -18.97 4.94
C GLU A 94 -6.51 -18.61 3.48
N VAL A 95 -6.88 -19.60 2.67
CA VAL A 95 -7.22 -19.35 1.26
C VAL A 95 -8.53 -18.59 1.14
N LYS A 96 -9.50 -18.81 2.04
CA LYS A 96 -10.74 -18.00 2.08
C LYS A 96 -10.44 -16.54 2.41
N ASP A 97 -9.46 -16.27 3.28
CA ASP A 97 -9.05 -14.91 3.60
C ASP A 97 -8.41 -14.24 2.38
N GLN A 98 -7.53 -14.93 1.68
CA GLN A 98 -6.92 -14.47 0.42
C GLN A 98 -7.96 -14.21 -0.67
N LEU A 99 -8.97 -15.09 -0.81
CA LEU A 99 -10.08 -14.90 -1.75
C LEU A 99 -10.95 -13.68 -1.36
N ARG A 100 -11.09 -13.36 -0.07
CA ARG A 100 -11.79 -12.14 0.37
C ARG A 100 -11.01 -10.88 0.00
N GLU A 101 -9.68 -10.90 0.03
CA GLU A 101 -8.84 -9.78 -0.39
C GLU A 101 -8.98 -9.46 -1.89
N LEU A 102 -9.44 -10.42 -2.71
CA LEU A 102 -9.75 -10.19 -4.12
C LEU A 102 -10.98 -9.29 -4.32
N GLN A 103 -11.81 -9.09 -3.29
CA GLN A 103 -12.87 -8.09 -3.29
C GLN A 103 -12.28 -6.75 -2.84
N MET A 104 -11.87 -5.94 -3.81
CA MET A 104 -11.22 -4.67 -3.51
C MET A 104 -12.25 -3.61 -3.14
N THR A 105 -12.11 -3.08 -1.93
CA THR A 105 -12.93 -1.99 -1.39
C THR A 105 -12.07 -0.78 -1.08
N SER A 106 -12.70 0.40 -0.97
CA SER A 106 -11.98 1.62 -0.62
C SER A 106 -11.53 1.61 0.85
N PRO A 107 -10.24 1.81 1.17
CA PRO A 107 -9.77 1.90 2.55
C PRO A 107 -10.15 3.23 3.23
N ILE A 108 -10.44 4.27 2.43
CA ILE A 108 -10.73 5.65 2.88
C ILE A 108 -11.98 6.19 2.19
N ASP A 109 -12.53 7.27 2.73
CA ASP A 109 -13.43 8.13 1.97
C ASP A 109 -12.57 9.01 1.04
N GLY A 110 -12.94 9.16 -0.23
CA GLY A 110 -12.13 9.91 -1.18
C GLY A 110 -12.64 9.86 -2.61
N GLU A 111 -11.78 10.26 -3.54
CA GLU A 111 -12.05 10.29 -4.98
C GLU A 111 -11.09 9.37 -5.73
N VAL A 112 -11.60 8.67 -6.75
CA VAL A 112 -10.79 7.83 -7.63
C VAL A 112 -9.94 8.71 -8.55
N LEU A 113 -8.63 8.74 -8.32
CA LEU A 113 -7.67 9.59 -9.04
C LEU A 113 -7.12 8.94 -10.31
N SER A 114 -7.26 7.62 -10.46
CA SER A 114 -6.75 6.91 -11.62
C SER A 114 -7.58 7.20 -12.87
N TRP A 115 -6.88 7.43 -13.98
CA TRP A 115 -7.48 7.67 -15.28
C TRP A 115 -7.88 6.36 -15.96
N MET A 116 -9.01 6.35 -16.68
CA MET A 116 -9.41 5.24 -17.56
C MET A 116 -9.43 3.85 -16.87
N VAL A 117 -9.81 3.81 -15.59
CA VAL A 117 -9.77 2.59 -14.76
C VAL A 117 -10.46 1.39 -15.42
N ARG A 118 -11.63 1.62 -16.04
CA ARG A 118 -12.37 0.54 -16.70
C ARG A 118 -11.65 0.02 -17.93
N SER A 119 -11.16 0.89 -18.83
CA SER A 119 -10.51 0.42 -20.06
C SER A 119 -9.13 -0.18 -19.82
N GLU A 120 -8.39 0.29 -18.81
CA GLU A 120 -7.04 -0.19 -18.49
C GLU A 120 -7.04 -1.55 -17.74
N LEU A 121 -8.09 -1.82 -16.96
CA LEU A 121 -8.14 -2.98 -16.09
C LEU A 121 -9.12 -4.06 -16.54
N SER A 122 -10.14 -3.77 -17.35
CA SER A 122 -11.14 -4.80 -17.70
C SER A 122 -10.50 -5.97 -18.43
N ASP A 123 -10.84 -7.20 -18.01
CA ASP A 123 -10.44 -8.47 -18.61
C ASP A 123 -8.91 -8.69 -18.73
N ARG A 124 -8.13 -7.99 -17.89
CA ARG A 124 -6.67 -8.08 -17.88
C ARG A 124 -6.16 -8.93 -16.71
N PRO A 125 -5.14 -9.79 -16.93
CA PRO A 125 -4.39 -10.42 -15.86
C PRO A 125 -3.53 -9.39 -15.11
N VAL A 126 -3.56 -9.46 -13.78
CA VAL A 126 -2.77 -8.63 -12.87
C VAL A 126 -1.89 -9.49 -11.99
N THR A 127 -0.69 -8.99 -11.67
CA THR A 127 0.26 -9.67 -10.79
C THR A 127 0.27 -9.06 -9.40
N ARG A 128 0.67 -9.86 -8.41
CA ARG A 128 0.84 -9.39 -7.03
C ARG A 128 1.72 -8.16 -6.96
N GLY A 129 1.23 -7.13 -6.28
CA GLY A 129 1.92 -5.85 -6.13
C GLY A 129 1.73 -4.88 -7.30
N GLN A 130 1.00 -5.27 -8.36
CA GLN A 130 0.70 -4.37 -9.46
C GLN A 130 -0.20 -3.21 -8.99
N HIS A 131 0.10 -2.00 -9.46
CA HIS A 131 -0.78 -0.84 -9.25
C HIS A 131 -2.08 -1.04 -10.02
N LEU A 132 -3.21 -0.76 -9.36
CA LEU A 132 -4.54 -0.93 -9.93
C LEU A 132 -5.25 0.41 -10.02
N LEU A 133 -5.43 1.04 -8.86
CA LEU A 133 -6.13 2.30 -8.72
C LEU A 133 -5.55 3.10 -7.56
N THR A 134 -5.70 4.41 -7.64
CA THR A 134 -5.35 5.37 -6.60
C THR A 134 -6.63 6.07 -6.11
N ILE A 135 -6.77 6.19 -4.79
CA ILE A 135 -7.85 6.94 -4.15
C ILE A 135 -7.19 8.04 -3.33
N GLY A 136 -7.63 9.27 -3.50
CA GLY A 136 -7.15 10.41 -2.73
C GLY A 136 -8.26 11.02 -1.90
N ASP A 137 -7.92 11.43 -0.68
CA ASP A 137 -8.76 12.34 0.09
C ASP A 137 -8.62 13.76 -0.50
N VAL A 138 -9.68 14.26 -1.13
CA VAL A 138 -9.72 15.59 -1.74
C VAL A 138 -10.29 16.66 -0.80
N GLU A 139 -10.85 16.26 0.34
CA GLU A 139 -11.43 17.17 1.34
C GLU A 139 -10.47 17.41 2.53
N GLY A 140 -9.48 16.53 2.69
CA GLY A 140 -8.41 16.64 3.68
C GLY A 140 -7.34 17.71 3.40
N PRO A 141 -6.31 17.77 4.24
CA PRO A 141 -5.21 18.72 4.10
C PRO A 141 -4.39 18.42 2.83
N TRP A 142 -4.19 19.44 2.01
CA TRP A 142 -3.39 19.33 0.81
C TRP A 142 -1.91 19.44 1.15
N VAL A 143 -1.11 18.53 0.61
CA VAL A 143 0.34 18.52 0.77
C VAL A 143 1.02 18.56 -0.59
N VAL A 144 2.19 19.20 -0.62
CA VAL A 144 3.09 19.21 -1.76
C VAL A 144 4.39 18.53 -1.36
N GLU A 145 4.76 17.51 -2.13
CA GLU A 145 6.06 16.87 -2.04
C GLU A 145 7.06 17.66 -2.88
N LEU A 146 8.20 17.98 -2.27
CA LEU A 146 9.22 18.85 -2.85
C LEU A 146 10.56 18.11 -2.87
N ASP A 147 11.20 18.09 -4.04
CA ASP A 147 12.58 17.65 -4.18
C ASP A 147 13.51 18.86 -4.05
N VAL A 148 14.20 18.94 -2.93
CA VAL A 148 15.17 19.99 -2.61
C VAL A 148 16.56 19.52 -3.02
N ARG A 149 17.36 20.34 -3.70
CA ARG A 149 18.75 19.96 -4.02
C ARG A 149 19.55 19.79 -2.74
N ASP A 150 20.39 18.75 -2.69
CA ASP A 150 21.19 18.43 -1.51
C ASP A 150 22.08 19.60 -1.04
N VAL A 151 22.63 20.37 -1.98
CA VAL A 151 23.40 21.59 -1.70
C VAL A 151 22.61 22.66 -0.95
N ASP A 152 21.30 22.78 -1.21
CA ASP A 152 20.43 23.75 -0.54
C ASP A 152 19.87 23.17 0.77
N ALA A 153 19.87 21.85 0.91
CA ALA A 153 19.23 21.17 2.02
C ALA A 153 19.96 21.39 3.36
N TYR A 154 21.28 21.61 3.35
CA TYR A 154 22.04 21.99 4.55
C TYR A 154 21.52 23.28 5.19
N HIS A 155 21.16 24.28 4.38
CA HIS A 155 20.63 25.55 4.86
C HIS A 155 19.20 25.42 5.38
N LEU A 156 18.41 24.58 4.70
CA LEU A 156 17.04 24.30 5.11
C LEU A 156 16.97 23.52 6.43
N LEU A 157 17.86 22.54 6.62
CA LEU A 157 17.99 21.81 7.89
C LEU A 157 18.30 22.75 9.05
N GLN A 158 19.25 23.67 8.87
CA GLN A 158 19.55 24.69 9.89
C GLN A 158 18.37 25.62 10.15
N ALA A 159 17.73 26.14 9.10
CA ALA A 159 16.60 27.05 9.25
C ALA A 159 15.39 26.38 9.91
N SER A 160 15.16 25.09 9.63
CA SER A 160 14.07 24.30 10.22
C SER A 160 14.28 23.99 11.72
N ALA A 161 15.54 23.97 12.20
CA ALA A 161 15.85 23.77 13.61
C ALA A 161 15.42 24.96 14.49
N ASP A 162 15.37 26.16 13.91
CA ASP A 162 15.01 27.40 14.60
C ASP A 162 13.49 27.65 14.65
N GLY A 163 12.68 26.89 13.92
CA GLY A 163 11.23 27.02 13.90
C GLY A 163 10.59 26.64 12.56
N PRO A 164 9.26 26.76 12.46
CA PRO A 164 8.54 26.43 11.24
C PRO A 164 8.85 27.38 10.09
N LEU A 165 9.08 26.81 8.91
CA LEU A 165 9.36 27.58 7.70
C LEU A 165 8.07 27.80 6.90
N GLU A 166 7.81 29.05 6.54
CA GLU A 166 6.74 29.42 5.63
C GLU A 166 7.15 29.13 4.18
N THR A 167 6.23 28.55 3.43
CA THR A 167 6.40 28.23 2.02
C THR A 167 5.37 28.99 1.20
N ARG A 168 5.79 29.44 0.01
CA ARG A 168 4.88 29.95 -1.01
C ARG A 168 4.89 28.99 -2.19
N ILE A 169 3.74 28.44 -2.49
CA ILE A 169 3.52 27.38 -3.47
C ILE A 169 2.82 28.00 -4.68
N VAL A 170 3.31 27.71 -5.87
CA VAL A 170 2.67 28.07 -7.14
C VAL A 170 2.49 26.78 -7.92
N LEU A 171 1.32 26.58 -8.52
CA LEU A 171 1.05 25.43 -9.37
C LEU A 171 1.04 25.86 -10.83
N ASP A 172 1.61 25.03 -11.70
CA ASP A 172 1.59 25.27 -13.14
C ASP A 172 0.16 25.17 -13.71
N SER A 173 -0.69 24.38 -13.04
CA SER A 173 -2.10 24.21 -13.38
C SER A 173 -2.97 25.43 -13.09
N VAL A 174 -2.54 26.35 -12.21
CA VAL A 174 -3.29 27.56 -11.82
C VAL A 174 -2.38 28.79 -11.90
N PRO A 175 -2.05 29.26 -13.11
CA PRO A 175 -1.15 30.39 -13.29
C PRO A 175 -1.71 31.65 -12.63
N GLY A 176 -0.86 32.41 -11.94
CA GLY A 176 -1.21 33.68 -11.30
C GLY A 176 -1.79 33.55 -9.89
N ARG A 177 -1.96 32.34 -9.36
CA ARG A 177 -2.29 32.12 -7.94
C ARG A 177 -1.10 31.54 -7.20
N SER A 178 -0.81 32.11 -6.03
CA SER A 178 0.15 31.56 -5.08
C SER A 178 -0.58 31.17 -3.79
N PHE A 179 -0.32 29.96 -3.33
CA PHE A 179 -0.81 29.44 -2.07
C PHE A 179 0.26 29.64 -1.00
N GLN A 180 -0.19 29.89 0.23
CA GLN A 180 0.70 29.85 1.38
C GLN A 180 0.76 28.43 1.91
N GLY A 181 1.87 28.05 2.51
CA GLY A 181 2.03 26.75 3.12
C GLY A 181 3.07 26.77 4.23
N ARG A 182 3.22 25.63 4.87
CA ARG A 182 4.19 25.43 5.94
C ARG A 182 4.96 24.14 5.70
N LEU A 183 6.28 24.20 5.85
CA LEU A 183 7.11 23.02 5.82
C LEU A 183 6.80 22.16 7.06
N THR A 184 6.29 20.95 6.84
CA THR A 184 5.91 20.01 7.91
C THR A 184 6.95 18.92 8.14
N SER A 185 7.64 18.50 7.08
CA SER A 185 8.66 17.44 7.16
C SER A 185 9.81 17.69 6.21
N LEU A 186 11.01 17.30 6.64
CA LEU A 186 12.24 17.32 5.85
C LEU A 186 13.00 16.02 6.13
N SER A 187 13.33 15.28 5.08
CA SER A 187 14.11 14.05 5.20
C SER A 187 15.54 14.37 5.67
N PRO A 188 16.11 13.63 6.65
CA PRO A 188 17.52 13.79 7.03
C PRO A 188 18.48 13.13 6.03
N SER A 189 17.96 12.37 5.07
CA SER A 189 18.76 11.60 4.11
C SER A 189 18.47 12.03 2.68
N ALA A 190 19.55 12.19 1.91
CA ALA A 190 19.47 12.44 0.48
C ALA A 190 19.12 11.17 -0.29
N THR A 191 18.33 11.33 -1.34
CA THR A 191 17.96 10.30 -2.30
C THR A 191 18.40 10.75 -3.69
N THR A 192 18.87 9.81 -4.49
CA THR A 192 19.16 10.07 -5.90
C THR A 192 17.86 10.03 -6.68
N THR A 193 17.50 11.16 -7.30
CA THR A 193 16.39 11.20 -8.27
C THR A 193 16.68 10.32 -9.47
N GLU A 194 15.66 9.98 -10.26
CA GLU A 194 15.82 9.27 -11.54
C GLU A 194 16.79 9.99 -12.50
N SER A 195 16.90 11.32 -12.37
CA SER A 195 17.84 12.16 -13.13
C SER A 195 19.30 12.08 -12.66
N GLY A 196 19.61 11.27 -11.63
CA GLY A 196 20.95 11.12 -11.07
C GLY A 196 21.38 12.24 -10.11
N ARG A 197 20.47 13.16 -9.77
CA ARG A 197 20.77 14.29 -8.86
C ARG A 197 20.48 13.91 -7.41
N SER A 198 21.38 14.28 -6.50
CA SER A 198 21.17 14.17 -5.05
C SER A 198 20.16 15.23 -4.60
N THR A 199 19.06 14.78 -4.00
CA THR A 199 17.98 15.63 -3.49
C THR A 199 17.49 15.13 -2.14
N ILE A 200 16.98 16.03 -1.32
CA ILE A 200 16.30 15.72 -0.07
C ILE A 200 14.80 15.95 -0.29
N ARG A 201 13.98 15.01 0.20
CA ARG A 201 12.53 15.15 0.17
C ARG A 201 12.03 16.05 1.29
N ALA A 202 11.18 16.98 0.94
CA ALA A 202 10.49 17.89 1.83
C ALA A 202 8.97 17.79 1.60
N VAL A 203 8.19 17.98 2.66
CA VAL A 203 6.73 18.02 2.58
C VAL A 203 6.25 19.36 3.11
N ALA A 204 5.46 20.06 2.32
CA ALA A 204 4.82 21.31 2.71
C ALA A 204 3.30 21.16 2.68
N GLU A 205 2.63 21.52 3.76
CA GLU A 205 1.18 21.56 3.84
C GLU A 205 0.66 22.90 3.32
N VAL A 206 -0.33 22.86 2.43
CA VAL A 206 -0.96 24.05 1.87
C VAL A 206 -1.95 24.63 2.87
N SER A 207 -1.83 25.92 3.15
CA SER A 207 -2.71 26.68 4.04
C SER A 207 -3.71 27.50 3.24
N GLY A 208 -4.97 27.53 3.71
CA GLY A 208 -6.02 28.38 3.15
C GLY A 208 -6.93 27.68 2.14
N ASP A 209 -7.45 28.45 1.18
CA ASP A 209 -8.40 27.96 0.18
C ASP A 209 -7.70 27.05 -0.85
N ALA A 210 -8.07 25.78 -0.86
CA ALA A 210 -7.59 24.76 -1.79
C ALA A 210 -8.38 24.72 -3.12
N ALA A 211 -9.25 25.72 -3.38
CA ALA A 211 -10.03 25.77 -4.61
C ALA A 211 -9.15 25.76 -5.87
N GLY A 212 -9.32 24.71 -6.67
CA GLY A 212 -8.59 24.51 -7.93
C GLY A 212 -7.35 23.63 -7.82
N LEU A 213 -6.97 23.18 -6.61
CA LEU A 213 -5.92 22.17 -6.46
C LEU A 213 -6.38 20.83 -7.06
N ARG A 214 -5.46 20.16 -7.75
CA ARG A 214 -5.67 18.85 -8.36
C ARG A 214 -4.54 17.93 -7.97
N PRO A 215 -4.81 16.67 -7.57
CA PRO A 215 -3.74 15.73 -7.22
C PRO A 215 -2.88 15.45 -8.45
N GLY A 216 -1.57 15.31 -8.24
CA GLY A 216 -0.60 15.07 -9.32
C GLY A 216 -0.25 16.31 -10.17
N ALA A 217 -0.75 17.50 -9.85
CA ALA A 217 -0.30 18.72 -10.50
C ALA A 217 1.14 19.07 -10.10
N GLU A 218 1.95 19.49 -11.07
CA GLU A 218 3.28 20.01 -10.81
C GLU A 218 3.20 21.35 -10.07
N ALA A 219 4.03 21.48 -9.03
CA ALA A 219 4.08 22.64 -8.18
C ALA A 219 5.53 23.05 -7.91
N VAL A 220 5.76 24.35 -7.88
CA VAL A 220 7.03 24.95 -7.47
C VAL A 220 6.80 25.67 -6.16
N ALA A 221 7.59 25.33 -5.15
CA ALA A 221 7.56 26.02 -3.87
C ALA A 221 8.83 26.83 -3.63
N SER A 222 8.63 28.03 -3.10
CA SER A 222 9.69 28.86 -2.53
C SER A 222 9.60 28.77 -1.01
N ILE A 223 10.70 28.34 -0.38
CA ILE A 223 10.77 28.21 1.08
C ILE A 223 11.47 29.45 1.61
N THR A 224 10.79 30.18 2.49
CA THR A 224 11.35 31.39 3.09
C THR A 224 12.31 30.98 4.19
N CYS A 225 13.61 30.98 3.87
CA CYS A 225 14.67 30.86 4.87
C CYS A 225 14.95 32.23 5.50
N ARG A 226 15.46 32.24 6.75
CA ARG A 226 15.78 33.48 7.46
C ARG A 226 16.69 34.40 6.63
N GLN A 227 16.56 35.70 6.85
CA GLN A 227 17.33 36.72 6.14
C GLN A 227 18.84 36.49 6.28
N THR A 228 19.49 36.19 5.16
CA THR A 228 20.94 36.17 5.04
C THR A 228 21.39 37.45 4.34
N CYS A 229 22.57 37.96 4.69
CA CYS A 229 23.14 39.16 4.04
C CYS A 229 23.20 38.97 2.52
N LEU A 230 22.73 39.97 1.75
CA LEU A 230 22.66 39.94 0.28
C LEU A 230 23.98 39.51 -0.38
N GLY A 231 25.10 39.96 0.18
CA GLY A 231 26.45 39.62 -0.30
C GLY A 231 26.77 38.12 -0.18
N TYR A 232 26.27 37.44 0.84
CA TYR A 232 26.45 35.99 0.98
C TYR A 232 25.52 35.23 0.04
N ALA A 233 24.26 35.67 -0.14
CA ALA A 233 23.34 35.01 -1.07
C ALA A 233 23.84 35.04 -2.53
N TRP A 234 24.50 36.14 -2.93
CA TRP A 234 25.10 36.28 -4.27
C TRP A 234 26.44 35.55 -4.43
N LEU A 235 27.31 35.57 -3.41
CA LEU A 235 28.57 34.83 -3.46
C LEU A 235 28.43 33.36 -3.10
N ARG A 236 27.26 32.88 -2.67
CA ARG A 236 27.03 31.49 -2.21
C ARG A 236 27.49 30.47 -3.23
N ASP A 237 26.99 30.56 -4.46
CA ASP A 237 27.32 29.61 -5.52
C ASP A 237 28.83 29.62 -5.83
N LEU A 238 29.49 30.77 -5.67
CA LEU A 238 30.92 30.94 -5.87
C LEU A 238 31.76 30.40 -4.69
N ILE A 239 31.30 30.60 -3.45
CA ILE A 239 31.95 30.13 -2.22
C ILE A 239 31.83 28.62 -2.10
N ASP A 240 30.66 28.07 -2.41
CA ASP A 240 30.43 26.62 -2.36
C ASP A 240 31.21 25.92 -3.48
N ALA A 241 31.27 26.52 -4.69
CA ALA A 241 32.17 26.06 -5.74
C ALA A 241 33.65 26.11 -5.29
N ALA A 242 34.09 27.21 -4.68
CA ALA A 242 35.46 27.34 -4.20
C ALA A 242 35.81 26.36 -3.07
N ARG A 243 34.89 26.09 -2.12
CA ARG A 243 35.07 25.07 -1.07
C ARG A 243 35.13 23.67 -1.62
N SER A 244 34.26 23.34 -2.58
CA SER A 244 34.29 22.02 -3.24
C SER A 244 35.59 21.81 -4.02
N TRP A 245 36.18 22.88 -4.56
CA TRP A 245 37.44 22.85 -5.29
C TRP A 245 38.66 22.82 -4.36
N LEU A 246 38.56 23.40 -3.16
CA LEU A 246 39.63 23.38 -2.15
C LEU A 246 39.79 22.02 -1.45
N TRP A 247 38.78 21.15 -1.51
CA TRP A 247 38.80 19.81 -0.91
C TRP A 247 38.80 18.68 -1.95
N ARG A 248 39.10 19.02 -3.21
CA ARG A 248 39.39 18.08 -4.29
C ARG A 248 40.89 18.01 -4.53
#